data_AF-A0AAD4WKD4-F1
#
_entry.id   AF-A0AAD4WKD4-F1
#
_cell.length_a   1.000
_cell.length_b   1.000
_cell.length_c   1.000
_cell.angle_alpha   90.00
_cell.angle_beta   90.00
_cell.angle_gamma   90.00
#
_symmetry.space_group_name_H-M   'P 1'
#
loop_
_entity.id
_entity.type
_entity.pdbx_description
1 polymer ?
#
loop_
_entity_poly.entity_id
_entity_poly.type
_entity_poly.pdbx_seq_one_letter_code
_entity_poly.pdbx_strand_id
1 'polypeptide(L)'
;MPIGRKAAKVKKAGNSSNNNSKFLEEIARQNAIRIEMEQKRQENEMAIQAEYAREMEYLGKKDMYKMDREIMAMDTSHMSPETKQFWKLERRDVMRRRLFQDDGANNTDWLNDENH
;
A
#
# COMPACT_ATOMS: atom_id res chain seq x y z
N MET A 1 21.48 -82.95 33.20
CA MET A 1 20.39 -81.95 33.22
C MET A 1 20.97 -80.59 32.81
N PRO A 2 20.45 -79.90 31.78
CA PRO A 2 21.08 -78.73 31.20
C PRO A 2 20.75 -77.45 31.98
N ILE A 3 21.73 -76.56 32.14
CA ILE A 3 21.57 -75.24 32.78
C ILE A 3 21.05 -74.26 31.73
N GLY A 4 19.83 -73.75 31.95
CA GLY A 4 19.10 -72.88 31.04
C GLY A 4 19.78 -71.54 30.82
N ARG A 5 20.02 -71.19 29.55
CA ARG A 5 20.46 -69.85 29.14
C ARG A 5 19.32 -68.87 29.35
N LYS A 6 19.51 -67.84 30.18
CA LYS A 6 18.62 -66.67 30.22
C LYS A 6 18.93 -65.78 29.03
N ALA A 7 17.95 -65.58 28.14
CA ALA A 7 18.06 -64.61 27.06
C ALA A 7 17.99 -63.19 27.63
N ALA A 8 19.06 -62.41 27.44
CA ALA A 8 19.04 -60.98 27.72
C ALA A 8 18.06 -60.30 26.74
N LYS A 9 16.95 -59.77 27.26
CA LYS A 9 16.05 -58.89 26.51
C LYS A 9 16.76 -57.56 26.31
N VAL A 10 17.38 -57.36 25.15
CA VAL A 10 17.85 -56.04 24.73
C VAL A 10 16.61 -55.15 24.54
N LYS A 11 16.47 -54.15 25.40
CA LYS A 11 15.49 -53.07 25.21
C LYS A 11 15.92 -52.30 23.95
N LYS A 12 15.16 -52.47 22.85
CA LYS A 12 15.31 -51.67 21.63
C LYS A 12 14.92 -50.23 21.98
N ALA A 13 15.93 -49.44 22.34
CA ALA A 13 15.77 -48.02 22.63
C ALA A 13 15.16 -47.32 21.41
N GLY A 14 14.10 -46.55 21.66
CA GLY A 14 13.34 -45.83 20.65
C GLY A 14 14.17 -44.70 20.04
N ASN A 15 14.75 -44.94 18.87
CA ASN A 15 15.49 -43.91 18.13
C ASN A 15 14.66 -43.26 17.00
N SER A 16 13.50 -43.82 16.61
CA SER A 16 12.72 -43.31 15.47
C SER A 16 11.91 -42.05 15.80
N SER A 17 11.44 -41.90 17.04
CA SER A 17 10.62 -40.76 17.47
C SER A 17 11.39 -39.44 17.40
N ASN A 18 12.70 -39.45 17.72
CA ASN A 18 13.54 -38.24 17.76
C ASN A 18 13.77 -37.68 16.34
N ASN A 19 13.99 -38.56 15.36
CA ASN A 19 14.26 -38.16 13.98
C ASN A 19 13.00 -37.59 13.29
N ASN A 20 11.83 -38.19 13.54
CA ASN A 20 10.57 -37.63 13.03
C ASN A 20 10.26 -36.27 13.65
N SER A 21 10.51 -36.08 14.95
CA SER A 21 10.28 -34.77 15.59
C SER A 21 11.16 -33.67 15.00
N LYS A 22 12.46 -33.95 14.77
CA LYS A 22 13.39 -33.00 14.14
C LYS A 22 12.99 -32.66 12.70
N PHE A 23 12.49 -33.65 11.96
CA PHE A 23 12.02 -33.43 10.59
C PHE A 23 10.77 -32.53 10.55
N LEU A 24 9.82 -32.72 11.46
CA LEU A 24 8.63 -31.87 11.55
C LEU A 24 8.99 -30.44 12.00
N GLU A 25 9.96 -30.29 12.91
CA GLU A 25 10.46 -28.99 13.35
C GLU A 25 11.18 -28.24 12.22
N GLU A 26 11.96 -28.95 11.39
CA GLU A 26 12.57 -28.40 10.18
C GLU A 26 11.51 -27.90 9.19
N ILE A 27 10.46 -28.69 8.94
CA ILE A 27 9.35 -28.29 8.07
C ILE A 27 8.64 -27.05 8.62
N ALA A 28 8.39 -27.00 9.93
CA ALA A 28 7.73 -25.86 10.56
C ALA A 28 8.58 -24.58 10.41
N ARG A 29 9.89 -24.68 10.64
CA ARG A 29 10.81 -23.53 10.49
C ARG A 29 10.88 -23.03 9.04
N GLN A 30 11.01 -23.93 8.08
CA GLN A 30 11.04 -23.57 6.65
C GLN A 30 9.73 -22.91 6.21
N ASN A 31 8.59 -23.40 6.69
CA ASN A 31 7.30 -22.78 6.42
C ASN A 31 7.17 -21.40 7.06
N ALA A 32 7.64 -21.22 8.30
CA ALA A 32 7.62 -19.92 8.96
C ALA A 32 8.44 -18.88 8.18
N ILE A 33 9.65 -19.24 7.74
CA ILE A 33 10.49 -18.36 6.91
C ILE A 33 9.78 -18.03 5.58
N ARG A 34 9.18 -19.04 4.93
CA ARG A 34 8.46 -18.82 3.67
C ARG A 34 7.27 -17.87 3.85
N ILE A 35 6.51 -18.02 4.93
CA ILE A 35 5.36 -17.15 5.24
C ILE A 35 5.83 -15.71 5.49
N GLU A 36 6.90 -15.52 6.27
CA GLU A 36 7.44 -14.19 6.55
C GLU A 36 7.92 -13.49 5.27
N MET A 37 8.63 -14.22 4.39
CA MET A 37 9.10 -13.69 3.11
C MET A 37 7.95 -13.34 2.16
N GLU A 38 6.93 -14.18 2.12
CA GLU A 38 5.72 -13.94 1.32
C GLU A 38 4.98 -12.70 1.81
N GLN A 39 4.82 -12.56 3.12
CA GLN A 39 4.18 -11.40 3.74
C GLN A 39 4.94 -10.11 3.41
N LYS A 40 6.26 -10.08 3.59
CA LYS A 40 7.09 -8.92 3.21
C LYS A 40 6.98 -8.58 1.73
N ARG A 41 6.87 -9.58 0.86
CA ARG A 41 6.67 -9.35 -0.58
C ARG A 41 5.32 -8.68 -0.84
N GLN A 42 4.25 -9.18 -0.23
CA GLN A 42 2.90 -8.62 -0.38
C GLN A 42 2.82 -7.20 0.16
N GLU A 43 3.41 -6.94 1.33
CA GLU A 43 3.48 -5.59 1.92
C GLU A 43 4.24 -4.63 1.00
N ASN A 44 5.38 -5.05 0.45
CA ASN A 44 6.14 -4.23 -0.48
C ASN A 44 5.39 -3.97 -1.79
N GLU A 45 4.69 -4.96 -2.32
CA GLU A 45 3.87 -4.80 -3.53
C GLU A 45 2.71 -3.82 -3.30
N MET A 46 2.03 -3.91 -2.16
CA MET A 46 1.01 -2.94 -1.75
C MET A 46 1.59 -1.53 -1.58
N ALA A 47 2.77 -1.40 -0.99
CA ALA A 47 3.44 -0.11 -0.83
C ALA A 47 3.76 0.53 -2.19
N ILE A 48 4.30 -0.24 -3.14
CA ILE A 48 4.60 0.23 -4.50
C ILE A 48 3.32 0.69 -5.20
N GLN A 49 2.22 -0.07 -5.08
CA GLN A 49 0.94 0.32 -5.67
C GLN A 49 0.40 1.63 -5.06
N ALA A 50 0.53 1.79 -3.74
CA ALA A 50 0.12 3.00 -3.06
C ALA A 50 0.96 4.22 -3.48
N GLU A 51 2.27 4.08 -3.63
CA GLU A 51 3.14 5.15 -4.14
C GLU A 51 2.79 5.51 -5.59
N TYR A 52 2.60 4.53 -6.45
CA TYR A 52 2.19 4.76 -7.84
C TYR A 52 0.85 5.50 -7.92
N ALA A 53 -0.14 5.12 -7.09
CA ALA A 53 -1.42 5.81 -7.02
C ALA A 53 -1.25 7.29 -6.60
N ARG A 54 -0.40 7.56 -5.60
CA ARG A 54 -0.08 8.94 -5.16
C ARG A 54 0.60 9.75 -6.25
N GLU A 55 1.55 9.15 -6.97
CA GLU A 55 2.25 9.83 -8.07
C GLU A 55 1.28 10.19 -9.20
N MET A 56 0.39 9.27 -9.57
CA MET A 56 -0.65 9.52 -10.57
C MET A 56 -1.63 10.61 -10.13
N GLU A 57 -2.01 10.65 -8.85
CA GLU A 57 -2.84 11.72 -8.31
C GLU A 57 -2.13 13.09 -8.37
N TYR A 58 -0.86 13.14 -8.01
CA TYR A 58 -0.05 14.36 -8.09
C TYR A 58 0.08 14.87 -9.53
N LEU A 59 0.36 13.97 -10.49
CA LEU A 59 0.42 14.32 -11.91
C LEU A 59 -0.93 14.84 -12.41
N GLY A 60 -2.03 14.16 -12.06
CA GLY A 60 -3.38 14.61 -12.41
C GLY A 60 -3.71 16.01 -11.86
N LYS A 61 -3.37 16.28 -10.59
CA LYS A 61 -3.51 17.61 -9.99
C LYS A 61 -2.68 18.65 -10.73
N LYS A 62 -1.41 18.34 -11.04
CA LYS A 62 -0.50 19.24 -11.75
C LYS A 62 -1.02 19.61 -13.14
N ASP A 63 -1.54 18.63 -13.88
CA ASP A 63 -2.11 18.87 -15.21
C ASP A 63 -3.38 19.72 -15.15
N MET A 64 -4.24 19.48 -14.16
CA MET A 64 -5.41 20.32 -13.91
C MET A 64 -5.01 21.78 -13.59
N TYR A 65 -4.02 22.00 -12.71
CA TYR A 65 -3.51 23.34 -12.41
C TYR A 65 -2.95 24.04 -13.65
N LYS A 66 -2.24 23.29 -14.50
CA LYS A 66 -1.71 23.81 -15.77
C LYS A 66 -2.85 24.25 -16.70
N MET A 67 -3.86 23.39 -16.89
CA MET A 67 -5.02 23.70 -17.73
C MET A 67 -5.78 24.92 -17.19
N ASP A 68 -6.04 24.99 -15.88
CA ASP A 68 -6.68 26.16 -15.27
C ASP A 68 -5.87 27.45 -15.49
N ARG A 69 -4.53 27.37 -15.40
CA ARG A 69 -3.65 28.52 -15.66
C ARG A 69 -3.78 28.99 -17.12
N GLU A 70 -3.84 28.07 -18.07
CA GLU A 70 -4.05 28.38 -19.49
C GLU A 70 -5.41 29.04 -19.73
N ILE A 71 -6.48 28.53 -19.12
CA ILE A 71 -7.84 29.13 -19.18
C ILE A 71 -7.82 30.56 -18.65
N MET A 72 -7.15 30.79 -17.51
CA MET A 72 -7.04 32.11 -16.90
C MET A 72 -6.20 33.09 -17.72
N ALA A 73 -5.12 32.61 -18.35
CA ALA A 73 -4.20 33.41 -19.14
C ALA A 73 -4.65 33.64 -20.60
N MET A 74 -5.71 32.97 -21.05
CA MET A 74 -6.23 33.10 -22.41
C MET A 74 -6.55 34.56 -22.75
N ASP A 75 -5.89 35.13 -23.76
CA ASP A 75 -6.23 36.46 -24.26
C ASP A 75 -7.53 36.40 -25.05
N THR A 76 -8.45 37.31 -24.71
CA THR A 76 -9.78 37.39 -25.31
C THR A 76 -10.04 38.71 -26.01
N SER A 77 -9.06 39.62 -26.05
CA SER A 77 -9.19 40.97 -26.59
C SER A 77 -9.75 41.00 -28.02
N HIS A 78 -9.19 40.15 -28.90
CA HIS A 78 -9.52 40.07 -30.33
C HIS A 78 -10.62 39.06 -30.69
N MET A 79 -11.29 38.45 -29.69
CA MET A 79 -12.34 37.45 -29.93
C MET A 79 -13.73 38.07 -30.13
N SER A 80 -14.65 37.29 -30.72
CA SER A 80 -16.06 37.66 -30.87
C SER A 80 -16.74 37.81 -29.50
N PRO A 81 -17.86 38.56 -29.40
CA PRO A 81 -18.59 38.74 -28.15
C PRO A 81 -19.04 37.42 -27.51
N GLU A 82 -19.46 36.45 -28.32
CA GLU A 82 -19.90 35.13 -27.85
C GLU A 82 -18.75 34.33 -27.26
N THR A 83 -17.61 34.28 -27.95
CA THR A 83 -16.40 33.61 -27.45
C THR A 83 -15.86 34.28 -26.19
N LYS A 84 -15.97 35.60 -26.06
CA LYS A 84 -15.65 36.32 -24.81
C LYS A 84 -16.53 35.88 -23.64
N GLN A 85 -17.82 35.65 -23.86
CA GLN A 85 -18.73 35.17 -22.81
C GLN A 85 -18.39 33.73 -22.39
N PHE A 86 -18.07 32.86 -23.36
CA PHE A 86 -17.61 31.50 -23.08
C PHE A 86 -16.40 31.49 -22.12
N TRP A 87 -15.34 32.22 -22.45
CA TRP A 87 -14.15 32.28 -21.60
C TRP A 87 -14.39 32.93 -20.23
N LYS A 88 -15.34 33.87 -20.12
CA LYS A 88 -15.74 34.39 -18.80
C LYS A 88 -16.37 33.32 -17.93
N LEU A 89 -17.22 32.46 -18.50
CA LEU A 89 -17.85 31.35 -17.79
C LEU A 89 -16.82 30.30 -17.36
N GLU A 90 -15.89 29.95 -18.26
CA GLU A 90 -14.80 29.01 -17.98
C GLU A 90 -13.89 29.50 -16.84
N ARG A 91 -13.45 30.76 -16.89
CA ARG A 91 -12.64 31.35 -15.80
C ARG A 91 -13.39 31.36 -14.46
N ARG A 92 -14.70 31.62 -14.47
CA ARG A 92 -15.53 31.52 -13.27
C ARG A 92 -15.62 30.09 -12.75
N ASP A 93 -15.71 29.10 -13.63
CA ASP A 93 -15.71 27.68 -13.25
C ASP A 93 -14.39 27.29 -12.58
N VAL A 94 -13.26 27.67 -13.17
CA VAL A 94 -11.92 27.48 -12.60
C VAL A 94 -11.83 28.05 -11.18
N MET A 95 -12.30 29.29 -10.96
CA MET A 95 -12.30 29.90 -9.63
C MET A 95 -13.17 29.12 -8.63
N ARG A 96 -14.33 28.60 -9.06
CA ARG A 96 -15.17 27.76 -8.20
C ARG A 96 -14.46 26.46 -7.83
N ARG A 97 -13.87 25.76 -8.80
CA ARG A 97 -13.16 24.48 -8.55
C ARG A 97 -12.01 24.65 -7.56
N ARG A 98 -11.23 25.72 -7.68
CA ARG A 98 -10.11 26.02 -6.78
C ARG A 98 -10.57 26.35 -5.37
N LEU A 99 -11.64 27.14 -5.22
CA LEU A 99 -12.19 27.50 -3.91
C LEU A 99 -12.53 26.26 -3.07
N PHE A 100 -13.11 25.22 -3.68
CA PHE A 100 -13.44 23.98 -2.99
C PHE A 100 -12.25 23.03 -2.75
N GLN A 101 -11.09 23.27 -3.37
CA GLN A 101 -9.89 22.45 -3.17
C GLN A 101 -9.03 22.94 -2.00
N ASP A 102 -8.95 24.26 -1.81
CA ASP A 102 -8.16 24.86 -0.72
C ASP A 102 -8.80 24.63 0.66
N ASP A 103 -10.12 24.49 0.73
CA ASP A 103 -10.87 24.22 1.97
C ASP A 103 -10.84 22.74 2.43
N GLY A 104 -10.35 21.83 1.59
CA GLY A 104 -10.54 20.38 1.79
C GLY A 104 -9.41 19.62 2.50
N ALA A 105 -8.19 20.17 2.58
CA ALA A 105 -7.03 19.45 3.13
C ALA A 105 -6.48 20.03 4.45
N ASN A 106 -6.76 21.30 4.76
CA ASN A 106 -6.15 21.99 5.90
C ASN A 106 -7.00 21.99 7.18
N ASN A 107 -8.09 21.22 7.20
CA ASN A 107 -9.07 21.24 8.29
C ASN A 107 -9.14 19.92 9.08
N THR A 108 -8.07 19.14 9.11
CA THR A 108 -7.97 17.94 9.97
C THR A 108 -6.94 18.06 11.09
N ASP A 109 -6.19 19.16 11.18
CA ASP A 109 -5.20 19.38 12.26
C ASP A 109 -5.84 19.58 13.65
N TRP A 110 -7.11 19.99 13.73
CA TRP A 110 -7.82 20.23 14.99
C TRP A 110 -8.40 18.97 15.64
N LEU A 111 -8.33 17.81 14.98
CA LEU A 111 -8.77 16.54 15.55
C LEU A 111 -7.66 15.77 16.28
N ASN A 112 -6.43 16.31 16.33
CA ASN A 112 -5.28 15.65 16.97
C ASN A 112 -4.83 16.30 18.30
N ASP A 113 -5.49 17.37 18.78
CA ASP A 113 -5.09 18.10 20.00
C ASP A 113 -5.77 17.61 21.30
N GLU A 114 -6.44 16.45 21.30
CA GLU A 114 -6.97 15.79 22.51
C GLU A 114 -6.16 14.53 22.86
N ASN A 115 -4.89 14.69 23.19
CA ASN A 115 -4.13 13.70 23.98
C ASN A 115 -2.86 14.32 24.59
N HIS A 116 -3.04 15.24 25.54
CA HIS A 116 -2.01 15.60 26.51
C HIS A 116 -2.61 15.88 27.89
#